data_AF-A0A926AXL2-F1
#
_entry.id   AF-A0A926AXL2-F1
#
_cell.length_a   1.000
_cell.length_b   1.000
_cell.length_c   1.000
_cell.angle_alpha   90.00
_cell.angle_beta   90.00
_cell.angle_gamma   90.00
#
_symmetry.space_group_name_H-M   'P 1'
#
loop_
_entity.id
_entity.type
_entity.pdbx_description
1 polymer ?
#
loop_
_entity_poly.entity_id
_entity_poly.type
_entity_poly.pdbx_seq_one_letter_code
_entity_poly.pdbx_strand_id
1 'polypeptide(L)'
;AGDVWFPQPAPQDHVWRTMPHHGMTPHISGSSLSAQTRYAAGVREVLECWFEGRPIRENYLIVDNGKLAGAGAHSYSAGNATAGADEAARFKTNVARA
;
A
#
# COMPACT_ATOMS: atom_id res chain seq x y z
N ALA A 1 1.80 7.10 17.80
CA ALA A 1 1.47 7.87 16.58
C ALA A 1 1.86 7.04 15.38
N GLY A 2 1.21 7.25 14.23
CA GLY A 2 1.41 6.46 13.01
C GLY A 2 0.26 6.66 12.02
N ASP A 3 0.42 6.19 10.79
CA ASP A 3 -0.57 6.37 9.73
C ASP A 3 -1.07 5.05 9.10
N VAL A 4 -0.45 3.92 9.45
CA VAL A 4 -0.84 2.59 8.98
C VAL A 4 -1.85 1.91 9.91
N TRP A 5 -2.72 1.11 9.31
CA TRP A 5 -3.82 0.42 9.98
C TRP A 5 -3.99 -0.97 9.37
N PHE A 6 -4.61 -1.89 10.10
CA PHE A 6 -5.10 -3.14 9.54
C PHE A 6 -6.56 -3.38 9.98
N PRO A 7 -7.48 -3.68 9.05
CA PRO A 7 -7.33 -3.60 7.59
C PRO A 7 -7.41 -2.14 7.10
N GLN A 8 -7.33 -1.89 5.78
CA GLN A 8 -7.45 -0.55 5.18
C GLN A 8 -8.57 -0.53 4.12
N PRO A 9 -9.61 0.32 4.25
CA PRO A 9 -9.83 1.30 5.32
C PRO A 9 -10.11 0.64 6.69
N ALA A 10 -9.58 1.23 7.76
CA ALA A 10 -9.83 0.75 9.11
C ALA A 10 -11.30 1.02 9.50
N PRO A 11 -12.04 0.05 10.07
CA PRO A 11 -13.43 0.24 10.52
C PRO A 11 -13.64 1.51 11.34
N GLN A 12 -14.86 2.07 11.30
CA GLN A 12 -15.17 3.33 12.01
C GLN A 12 -15.02 3.18 13.53
N ASP A 13 -15.24 1.98 14.05
CA ASP A 13 -15.12 1.57 15.46
C ASP A 13 -13.71 1.04 15.83
N HIS A 14 -12.72 1.19 14.94
CA HIS A 14 -11.36 0.71 15.21
C HIS A 14 -10.76 1.38 16.46
N VAL A 15 -10.35 0.59 17.44
CA VAL A 15 -9.96 1.05 18.80
C VAL A 15 -8.87 2.12 18.84
N TRP A 16 -7.93 2.10 17.89
CA TRP A 16 -6.87 3.12 17.79
C TRP A 16 -7.37 4.52 17.39
N ARG A 17 -8.64 4.66 16.98
CA ARG A 17 -9.27 5.98 16.72
C ARG A 17 -9.54 6.76 18.00
N THR A 18 -9.66 6.09 19.15
CA THR A 18 -10.07 6.72 20.42
C THR A 18 -9.19 6.34 21.60
N MET A 19 -8.11 5.56 21.41
CA MET A 19 -7.21 5.18 22.50
C MET A 19 -6.51 6.43 23.09
N PRO A 20 -6.30 6.54 24.41
CA PRO A 20 -5.68 7.71 25.01
C PRO A 20 -4.28 8.02 24.44
N HIS A 21 -3.93 9.30 24.35
CA HIS A 21 -2.61 9.79 23.91
C HIS A 21 -2.16 9.30 22.52
N HIS A 22 -3.11 9.03 21.62
CA HIS A 22 -2.80 8.68 20.24
C HIS A 22 -2.56 9.91 19.36
N GLY A 23 -1.77 9.71 18.30
CA GLY A 23 -1.53 10.67 17.24
C GLY A 23 -1.63 9.96 15.89
N MET A 24 -2.75 9.28 15.67
CA MET A 24 -2.95 8.46 14.48
C MET A 24 -3.58 9.30 13.36
N THR A 25 -3.10 9.12 12.13
CA THR A 25 -3.72 9.68 10.92
C THR A 25 -4.20 8.55 10.01
N PRO A 26 -5.07 8.80 9.00
CA PRO A 26 -5.23 7.86 7.89
C PRO A 26 -3.88 7.63 7.19
N HIS A 27 -3.78 6.60 6.35
CA HIS A 27 -2.56 6.26 5.62
C HIS A 27 -2.25 7.29 4.54
N ILE A 28 -1.46 8.31 4.90
CA ILE A 28 -1.25 9.51 4.08
C ILE A 28 0.23 9.84 3.85
N SER A 29 1.16 9.36 4.68
CA SER A 29 2.56 9.81 4.64
C SER A 29 3.22 9.57 3.28
N GLY A 30 2.98 8.40 2.69
CA GLY A 30 3.47 8.03 1.35
C GLY A 30 2.72 8.65 0.17
N SER A 31 1.58 9.32 0.42
CA SER A 31 0.69 9.84 -0.63
C SER A 31 0.53 11.37 -0.63
N SER A 32 1.50 12.09 -0.06
CA SER A 32 1.62 13.55 -0.23
C SER A 32 1.72 13.95 -1.71
N LEU A 33 1.23 15.12 -2.10
CA LEU A 33 1.24 15.59 -3.51
C LEU A 33 2.62 15.45 -4.17
N SER A 34 3.68 15.78 -3.44
CA SER A 34 5.07 15.63 -3.91
C SER A 34 5.46 14.17 -4.17
N ALA A 35 4.98 13.23 -3.35
CA ALA A 35 5.21 11.81 -3.56
C ALA A 35 4.39 11.26 -4.75
N GLN A 36 3.17 11.77 -4.97
CA GLN A 36 2.30 11.36 -6.08
C GLN A 36 2.98 11.53 -7.43
N THR A 37 3.63 12.67 -7.68
CA THR A 37 4.38 12.90 -8.91
C THR A 37 5.42 11.82 -9.18
N ARG A 38 6.14 11.36 -8.14
CA ARG A 38 7.23 10.38 -8.30
C ARG A 38 6.72 8.97 -8.51
N TYR A 39 5.78 8.51 -7.68
CA TYR A 39 5.27 7.15 -7.85
C TYR A 39 4.41 7.01 -9.10
N ALA A 40 3.70 8.06 -9.53
CA ALA A 40 2.96 8.04 -10.81
C ALA A 40 3.91 7.91 -12.01
N ALA A 41 5.02 8.65 -12.02
CA ALA A 41 6.06 8.50 -13.03
C ALA A 41 6.70 7.10 -13.00
N GLY A 42 6.98 6.56 -11.81
CA GLY A 42 7.52 5.21 -11.65
C GLY A 42 6.57 4.12 -12.15
N VAL A 43 5.26 4.23 -11.89
CA VAL A 43 4.25 3.32 -12.43
C VAL A 43 4.26 3.35 -13.96
N ARG A 44 4.30 4.56 -14.55
CA ARG A 44 4.41 4.70 -16.01
C ARG A 44 5.67 4.04 -16.57
N GLU A 45 6.82 4.26 -15.93
CA GLU A 45 8.09 3.66 -16.35
C GLU A 45 8.01 2.11 -16.36
N VAL A 46 7.45 1.52 -15.30
CA VAL A 46 7.25 0.06 -15.21
C VAL A 46 6.36 -0.45 -16.35
N LEU A 47 5.27 0.26 -16.65
CA LEU A 47 4.35 -0.11 -17.74
C LEU A 47 5.01 0.03 -19.12
N GLU A 48 5.80 1.07 -19.36
CA GLU A 48 6.57 1.24 -20.61
C GLU A 48 7.57 0.08 -20.78
N CYS A 49 8.31 -0.29 -19.74
CA CYS A 49 9.17 -1.47 -19.79
C CYS A 49 8.39 -2.74 -20.13
N TRP A 50 7.27 -2.97 -19.45
CA TRP A 50 6.44 -4.16 -19.63
C TRP A 50 5.88 -4.27 -21.05
N PHE A 51 5.26 -3.22 -21.57
CA PHE A 51 4.63 -3.24 -22.89
C PHE A 51 5.64 -3.33 -24.04
N GLU A 52 6.86 -2.80 -23.85
CA GLU A 52 7.94 -2.86 -24.84
C GLU A 52 8.80 -4.12 -24.71
N GLY A 53 8.50 -5.01 -23.75
CA GLY A 53 9.30 -6.20 -23.48
C GLY A 53 10.72 -5.90 -22.97
N ARG A 54 10.93 -4.72 -22.40
CA ARG A 54 12.20 -4.34 -21.77
C ARG A 54 12.22 -4.79 -20.30
N PRO A 55 13.40 -5.09 -19.74
CA PRO A 55 13.51 -5.41 -18.31
C PRO A 55 13.00 -4.26 -17.42
N ILE A 56 12.22 -4.61 -16.40
CA ILE A 56 11.89 -3.70 -15.28
C ILE A 56 13.14 -3.56 -14.40
N ARG A 57 13.38 -2.38 -13.82
CA ARG A 57 14.54 -2.16 -12.95
C ARG A 57 14.52 -3.12 -11.76
N GLU A 58 15.67 -3.70 -11.43
CA GLU A 58 15.83 -4.71 -10.38
C GLU A 58 15.29 -4.23 -9.02
N ASN A 59 15.53 -2.97 -8.65
CA ASN A 59 15.07 -2.40 -7.39
C ASN A 59 13.54 -2.19 -7.31
N TYR A 60 12.80 -2.36 -8.40
CA TYR A 60 11.33 -2.33 -8.41
C TYR A 60 10.72 -3.72 -8.31
N LEU A 61 11.50 -4.77 -8.55
CA LEU A 61 11.02 -6.14 -8.48
C LEU A 61 10.85 -6.59 -7.02
N ILE A 62 9.71 -7.24 -6.77
CA ILE A 62 9.41 -7.93 -5.51
C ILE A 62 9.30 -9.44 -5.77
N VAL A 63 8.52 -9.83 -6.78
CA VAL A 63 8.41 -11.21 -7.28
C VAL A 63 8.55 -11.16 -8.78
N ASP A 64 9.36 -12.06 -9.33
CA ASP A 64 9.49 -12.29 -10.76
C ASP A 64 9.77 -13.78 -11.03
N ASN A 65 9.27 -14.31 -12.14
CA ASN A 65 9.50 -15.69 -12.57
C ASN A 65 9.26 -16.75 -11.45
N GLY A 66 8.20 -16.56 -10.66
CA GLY A 66 7.76 -17.52 -9.63
C GLY A 66 8.55 -17.49 -8.31
N LYS A 67 9.41 -16.48 -8.09
CA LYS A 67 10.20 -16.35 -6.86
C LYS A 67 10.42 -14.88 -6.48
N LEU A 68 10.88 -14.65 -5.24
CA LEU A 68 11.36 -13.34 -4.84
C LEU A 68 12.53 -12.90 -5.74
N ALA A 69 12.52 -11.63 -6.13
CA ALA A 69 13.52 -11.00 -6.99
C ALA A 69 13.80 -9.57 -6.50
N GLY A 70 14.89 -8.95 -6.94
CA GLY A 70 15.16 -7.55 -6.65
C GLY A 70 15.12 -7.18 -5.18
N ALA A 71 14.46 -6.05 -4.90
CA ALA A 71 14.21 -5.60 -3.54
C ALA A 71 13.43 -6.63 -2.70
N GLY A 72 12.58 -7.44 -3.35
CA GLY A 72 11.83 -8.54 -2.73
C GLY A 72 12.71 -9.59 -2.06
N ALA A 73 13.72 -10.08 -2.77
CA ALA A 73 14.64 -11.11 -2.28
C ALA A 73 15.49 -10.66 -1.08
N HIS A 74 15.73 -9.36 -0.95
CA HIS A 74 16.50 -8.78 0.14
C HIS A 74 15.65 -8.41 1.37
N SER A 75 14.34 -8.23 1.20
CA SER A 75 13.49 -7.57 2.21
C SER A 75 12.36 -8.45 2.75
N TYR A 76 12.01 -9.53 2.06
CA TYR A 76 10.82 -10.33 2.39
C TYR A 76 11.13 -11.83 2.48
N SER A 77 10.26 -12.55 3.18
CA SER A 77 10.16 -14.01 3.14
C SER A 77 8.88 -14.42 2.41
N ALA A 78 8.86 -15.64 1.88
CA ALA A 78 7.63 -16.20 1.31
C ALA A 78 6.58 -16.43 2.41
N GLY A 79 5.33 -16.04 2.16
CA GLY A 79 4.23 -16.18 3.12
C GLY A 79 3.00 -15.39 2.71
N ASN A 80 1.98 -15.37 3.58
CA ASN A 80 0.75 -14.61 3.38
C ASN A 80 0.45 -13.73 4.61
N ALA A 81 0.33 -12.42 4.38
CA ALA A 81 -0.02 -11.43 5.41
C ALA A 81 -1.41 -10.79 5.19
N THR A 82 -2.26 -11.37 4.35
CA THR A 82 -3.57 -10.78 3.99
C THR A 82 -4.76 -11.34 4.77
N ALA A 83 -4.54 -12.33 5.65
CA ALA A 83 -5.62 -12.93 6.45
C ALA A 83 -6.30 -11.85 7.32
N GLY A 84 -7.62 -11.69 7.17
CA GLY A 84 -8.42 -10.67 7.88
C GLY A 84 -8.60 -9.35 7.13
N ALA A 85 -8.01 -9.19 5.93
CA ALA A 85 -8.16 -7.96 5.13
C ALA A 85 -9.62 -7.65 4.74
N ASP A 86 -10.47 -8.68 4.64
CA ASP A 86 -11.89 -8.56 4.29
C ASP A 86 -12.70 -7.72 5.29
N GLU A 87 -12.22 -7.56 6.53
CA GLU A 87 -12.84 -6.66 7.50
C GLU A 87 -12.86 -5.19 7.05
N ALA A 88 -12.05 -4.80 6.06
CA ALA A 88 -12.09 -3.47 5.46
C ALA A 88 -13.48 -3.12 4.92
N ALA A 89 -14.26 -4.12 4.48
CA ALA A 89 -15.62 -3.94 3.96
C ALA A 89 -16.62 -3.42 5.01
N ARG A 90 -16.27 -3.48 6.30
CA ARG A 90 -17.07 -2.92 7.41
C ARG A 90 -17.04 -1.39 7.40
N PHE A 91 -16.04 -0.76 6.79
CA PHE A 91 -16.00 0.70 6.68
C PHE A 91 -17.14 1.20 5.77
N LYS A 92 -17.92 2.17 6.26
CA LYS A 92 -18.98 2.85 5.49
C LYS A 92 -18.59 4.31 5.26
N THR A 93 -18.75 4.78 4.03
CA THR A 93 -18.54 6.19 3.69
C THR A 93 -19.75 7.02 4.07
N ASN A 94 -19.54 8.12 4.81
CA ASN A 94 -20.60 9.08 5.11
C ASN A 94 -20.75 10.11 3.98
N VAL A 95 -20.70 9.66 2.72
CA VAL A 95 -20.91 10.57 1.58
C VAL A 95 -22.41 10.67 1.37
N ALA A 96 -22.99 11.79 1.78
CA ALA A 96 -24.23 12.25 1.18
C ALA A 96 -23.97 12.37 -0.33
N ARG A 97 -24.65 11.56 -1.14
CA ARG A 97 -24.63 11.74 -2.59
C ARG A 97 -25.10 13.16 -2.88
N ALA A 98 -24.20 14.00 -3.41
CA ALA A 98 -24.58 15.24 -4.09
C ALA A 98 -25.29 14.90 -5.40
#